data_AF-A0A1Q6WMC3-F1
#
_entry.id   AF-A0A1Q6WMC3-F1
#
_cell.length_a   1.000
_cell.length_b   1.000
_cell.length_c   1.000
_cell.angle_alpha   90.00
_cell.angle_beta   90.00
_cell.angle_gamma   90.00
#
_symmetry.space_group_name_H-M   'P 1'
#
loop_
_entity.id
_entity.type
_entity.pdbx_description
1 polymer ?
#
loop_
_entity_poly.entity_id
_entity_poly.type
_entity_poly.pdbx_seq_one_letter_code
_entity_poly.pdbx_strand_id
1 'polypeptide(L)'
;MWGFHRWHVWIPLGAAVVLSLIDAIATRRFSTRHLVIGLGVVYGLVHYIAQGKGWEYHVYPLAAFASVLVFAELASALSMRRWATAAPVALALIIAAVMLETKGAEAAAAAEGGWISDKARRVKAVVADLRPRLGPGDTVQVLDTTEGGIHALLRLGVREPSRFLYDFHFFHDVTTPVVRGLRAELVNALNARPPRFIVVFERGWPDGGAERVDAFPELRQLLDRAYRPDVTGDGYVIHAKRDGS
;
A
#
# COMPACT_ATOMS: atom_id res chain seq x y z
N MET A 1 -13.35 -3.86 7.35
CA MET A 1 -12.77 -4.78 8.36
C MET A 1 -11.24 -4.75 8.28
N TRP A 2 -10.57 -4.12 9.24
CA TRP A 2 -9.10 -3.93 9.30
C TRP A 2 -8.33 -5.17 9.83
N GLY A 3 -8.74 -6.38 9.43
CA GLY A 3 -8.10 -7.63 9.85
C GLY A 3 -6.81 -8.01 9.10
N PHE A 4 -6.42 -7.21 8.10
CA PHE A 4 -5.29 -7.53 7.21
C PHE A 4 -3.91 -7.26 7.82
N HIS A 5 -3.83 -6.35 8.80
CA HIS A 5 -2.58 -6.05 9.46
C HIS A 5 -2.50 -6.90 10.73
N ARG A 6 -2.05 -8.14 10.58
CA ARG A 6 -1.79 -9.05 11.70
C ARG A 6 -0.58 -8.59 12.53
N TRP A 7 -0.68 -7.40 13.15
CA TRP A 7 0.35 -6.77 13.97
C TRP A 7 0.89 -7.69 15.08
N HIS A 8 0.08 -8.66 15.50
CA HIS A 8 0.45 -9.67 16.49
C HIS A 8 1.68 -10.49 16.07
N VAL A 9 2.03 -10.58 14.78
CA VAL A 9 3.27 -11.22 14.32
C VAL A 9 4.53 -10.57 14.91
N TRP A 10 4.46 -9.30 15.30
CA TRP A 10 5.58 -8.57 15.88
C TRP A 10 5.70 -8.74 17.40
N ILE A 11 4.67 -9.26 18.09
CA ILE A 11 4.66 -9.44 19.55
C ILE A 11 5.75 -10.42 20.01
N PRO A 12 5.91 -11.62 19.40
CA PRO A 12 6.96 -12.55 19.81
C PRO A 12 8.36 -11.98 19.57
N LEU A 13 8.56 -11.22 18.49
CA LEU A 13 9.83 -10.54 18.23
C LEU A 13 10.12 -9.47 19.30
N GLY A 14 9.12 -8.69 19.69
CA GLY A 14 9.22 -7.72 20.79
C GLY A 14 9.55 -8.40 22.13
N ALA A 15 8.91 -9.52 22.44
CA ALA A 15 9.22 -10.32 23.64
C ALA A 15 10.67 -10.83 23.62
N ALA A 16 11.14 -11.32 22.48
CA ALA A 16 12.52 -11.78 22.32
C ALA A 16 13.54 -10.64 22.53
N VAL A 17 13.23 -9.43 22.05
CA VAL A 17 14.06 -8.22 22.30
C VAL A 17 14.12 -7.90 23.79
N VAL A 18 12.99 -7.88 24.49
CA VAL A 18 12.94 -7.58 25.93
C VAL A 18 13.77 -8.58 26.73
N LEU A 19 13.59 -9.88 26.45
CA LEU A 19 14.36 -10.95 27.11
C LEU A 19 15.86 -10.82 26.85
N SER A 20 16.23 -10.50 25.61
CA SER A 20 17.62 -10.27 25.18
C SER A 20 18.26 -9.09 25.91
N LEU A 21 17.53 -7.98 26.08
CA LEU A 21 18.00 -6.80 26.80
C LEU A 21 18.13 -7.05 28.32
N ILE A 22 17.15 -7.72 28.93
CA ILE A 22 17.20 -8.07 30.36
C ILE A 22 18.43 -8.93 30.65
N ASP A 23 18.68 -9.95 29.84
CA ASP A 23 19.83 -10.84 30.00
C ASP A 23 21.15 -10.07 29.81
N ALA A 24 21.23 -9.20 28.79
CA ALA A 24 22.42 -8.40 28.54
C ALA A 24 22.76 -7.44 29.70
N ILE A 25 21.74 -6.80 30.29
CA ILE A 25 21.88 -5.92 31.46
C ILE A 25 22.26 -6.72 32.71
N ALA A 26 21.54 -7.80 32.99
CA ALA A 26 21.74 -8.62 34.20
C ALA A 26 23.15 -9.20 34.30
N THR A 27 23.76 -9.52 33.15
CA THR A 27 25.12 -10.08 33.06
C THR A 27 26.20 -9.06 32.73
N ARG A 28 25.85 -7.77 32.62
CA ARG A 28 26.77 -6.66 32.32
C ARG A 28 27.63 -6.89 31.06
N ARG A 29 27.08 -7.55 30.03
CA ARG A 29 27.82 -7.90 28.80
C ARG A 29 27.81 -6.82 27.71
N PHE A 30 27.37 -5.61 28.05
CA PHE A 30 27.15 -4.56 27.06
C PHE A 30 28.46 -4.21 26.35
N SER A 31 28.44 -4.29 25.02
CA SER A 31 29.61 -4.05 24.17
C SER A 31 29.25 -3.09 23.03
N THR A 32 30.25 -2.60 22.29
CA THR A 32 30.04 -1.72 21.12
C THR A 32 29.06 -2.33 20.11
N ARG A 33 29.04 -3.65 19.96
CA ARG A 33 28.06 -4.34 19.10
C ARG A 33 26.63 -4.15 19.59
N HIS A 34 26.39 -4.25 20.90
CA HIS A 34 25.08 -4.00 21.50
C HIS A 34 24.68 -2.53 21.35
N LEU A 35 25.64 -1.61 21.47
CA LEU A 35 25.41 -0.19 21.25
C LEU A 35 24.95 0.09 19.82
N VAL A 36 25.68 -0.42 18.81
CA VAL A 36 25.34 -0.20 17.39
C VAL A 36 23.97 -0.79 17.05
N ILE A 37 23.70 -2.03 17.49
CA ILE A 37 22.41 -2.68 17.23
C ILE A 37 21.29 -1.96 17.98
N GLY A 38 21.52 -1.57 19.24
CA GLY A 38 20.57 -0.81 20.05
C GLY A 38 20.21 0.55 19.43
N LEU A 39 21.20 1.26 18.88
CA LEU A 39 20.97 2.49 18.11
C LEU A 39 20.11 2.22 16.87
N GLY A 40 20.32 1.10 16.17
CA GLY A 40 19.47 0.67 15.06
C GLY A 40 18.02 0.41 15.49
N VAL A 41 17.81 -0.27 16.63
CA VAL A 41 16.46 -0.50 17.19
C VAL A 41 15.79 0.82 17.55
N VAL A 42 16.51 1.73 18.22
CA VAL A 42 16.01 3.08 18.56
C VAL A 42 15.67 3.86 17.29
N TYR A 43 16.54 3.84 16.29
CA TYR A 43 16.27 4.46 14.99
C TYR A 43 15.00 3.89 14.36
N GLY A 44 14.84 2.57 14.29
CA GLY A 44 13.65 1.93 13.72
C GLY A 44 12.37 2.32 14.46
N LEU A 45 12.42 2.41 15.79
CA LEU A 45 11.29 2.84 16.62
C LEU A 45 10.94 4.30 16.36
N VAL A 46 11.92 5.20 16.40
CA VAL A 46 11.74 6.63 16.13
C VAL A 46 11.22 6.83 14.71
N HIS A 47 11.80 6.14 13.73
CA HIS A 47 11.36 6.16 12.33
C HIS A 47 9.88 5.76 12.20
N TYR A 48 9.47 4.67 12.86
CA TYR A 48 8.08 4.21 12.82
C TYR A 48 7.10 5.24 13.45
N ILE A 49 7.45 5.76 14.63
CA ILE A 49 6.59 6.72 15.36
C ILE A 49 6.53 8.06 14.63
N ALA A 50 7.68 8.60 14.20
CA ALA A 50 7.78 9.91 13.58
C ALA A 50 7.02 10.01 12.25
N GLN A 51 6.81 8.88 11.55
CA GLN A 51 6.03 8.87 10.33
C GLN A 51 4.53 9.10 10.57
N GLY A 52 3.98 8.68 11.72
CA GLY A 52 2.56 8.89 12.06
C GLY A 52 1.54 8.20 11.13
N LYS A 53 1.99 7.33 10.21
CA LYS A 53 1.11 6.70 9.19
C LYS A 53 0.56 5.34 9.61
N GLY A 54 1.26 4.61 10.48
CA GLY A 54 0.79 3.32 11.01
C GLY A 54 0.68 2.17 9.98
N TRP A 55 1.33 2.25 8.82
CA TRP A 55 1.39 1.09 7.90
C TRP A 55 2.38 0.04 8.40
N GLU A 56 2.04 -1.23 8.23
CA GLU A 56 2.85 -2.33 8.76
C GLU A 56 4.27 -2.39 8.18
N TYR A 57 4.45 -2.08 6.89
CA TYR A 57 5.79 -2.11 6.27
C TYR A 57 6.75 -1.09 6.90
N HIS A 58 6.24 -0.06 7.60
CA HIS A 58 7.08 0.87 8.35
C HIS A 58 7.72 0.25 9.60
N VAL A 59 7.25 -0.91 10.05
CA VAL A 59 7.87 -1.68 11.15
C VAL A 59 9.12 -2.41 10.67
N TYR A 60 9.28 -2.63 9.36
CA TYR A 60 10.35 -3.50 8.85
C TYR A 60 11.77 -3.06 9.23
N PRO A 61 12.12 -1.75 9.22
CA PRO A 61 13.41 -1.31 9.73
C PRO A 61 13.63 -1.67 11.21
N LEU A 62 12.63 -1.45 12.07
CA LEU A 62 12.67 -1.84 13.48
C LEU A 62 12.82 -3.35 13.63
N ALA A 63 12.02 -4.12 12.89
CA ALA A 63 12.07 -5.57 12.90
C ALA A 63 13.45 -6.10 12.49
N ALA A 64 14.07 -5.53 11.46
CA ALA A 64 15.39 -5.93 11.00
C ALA A 64 16.46 -5.76 12.10
N PHE A 65 16.52 -4.59 12.75
CA PHE A 65 17.46 -4.36 13.84
C PHE A 65 17.15 -5.21 15.08
N ALA A 66 15.87 -5.41 15.39
CA ALA A 66 15.41 -6.29 16.46
C ALA A 66 15.85 -7.74 16.20
N SER A 67 15.69 -8.26 14.98
CA SER A 67 16.17 -9.60 14.61
C SER A 67 17.68 -9.74 14.80
N VAL A 68 18.46 -8.76 14.36
CA VAL A 68 19.93 -8.79 14.54
C VAL A 68 20.31 -8.82 16.03
N LEU A 69 19.62 -8.05 16.88
CA LEU A 69 19.82 -8.07 18.33
C LEU A 69 19.53 -9.45 18.92
N VAL A 70 18.34 -9.97 18.62
CA VAL A 70 17.85 -11.22 19.20
C VAL A 70 18.73 -12.40 18.79
N PHE A 71 19.13 -12.49 17.52
CA PHE A 71 20.03 -13.56 17.06
C PHE A 71 21.44 -13.44 17.65
N ALA A 72 21.96 -12.22 17.86
CA ALA A 72 23.23 -12.02 18.54
C ALA A 72 23.18 -12.51 20.00
N GLU A 73 22.12 -12.18 20.73
CA GLU A 73 21.93 -12.62 22.11
C GLU A 73 21.65 -14.11 22.23
N LEU A 74 20.87 -14.68 21.31
CA LEU A 74 20.61 -16.12 21.29
C LEU A 74 21.90 -16.92 21.06
N ALA A 75 22.71 -16.54 20.07
CA ALA A 75 23.99 -17.20 19.81
C ALA A 75 24.91 -17.15 21.03
N SER A 76 24.99 -15.98 21.68
CA SER A 76 25.73 -15.79 22.91
C SER A 76 25.18 -16.67 24.05
N ALA A 77 23.87 -16.67 24.28
CA ALA A 77 23.23 -17.46 25.34
C ALA A 77 23.41 -18.97 25.16
N LEU A 78 23.32 -19.46 23.92
CA LEU A 78 23.59 -20.86 23.57
C LEU A 78 25.06 -21.24 23.85
N SER A 79 26.01 -20.40 23.43
CA SER A 79 27.45 -20.65 23.65
C SER A 79 27.81 -20.75 25.14
N MET A 80 27.15 -19.93 25.97
CA MET A 80 27.33 -19.90 27.43
C MET A 80 26.38 -20.85 28.17
N ARG A 81 25.61 -21.69 27.46
CA ARG A 81 24.64 -22.65 28.03
C ARG A 81 23.61 -22.00 28.96
N ARG A 82 23.23 -20.74 28.71
CA ARG A 82 22.23 -20.00 29.49
C ARG A 82 20.82 -20.34 29.00
N TRP A 83 20.39 -21.55 29.30
CA TRP A 83 19.12 -22.08 28.82
C TRP A 83 17.90 -21.28 29.30
N ALA A 84 17.98 -20.65 30.48
CA ALA A 84 16.93 -19.77 30.99
C ALA A 84 16.62 -18.57 30.08
N THR A 85 17.57 -18.13 29.26
CA THR A 85 17.36 -17.08 28.25
C THR A 85 17.25 -17.67 26.85
N ALA A 86 18.12 -18.63 26.50
CA ALA A 86 18.17 -19.19 25.17
C ALA A 86 16.85 -19.89 24.78
N ALA A 87 16.24 -20.65 25.69
CA ALA A 87 15.00 -21.38 25.42
C ALA A 87 13.80 -20.44 25.14
N PRO A 88 13.46 -19.45 26.00
CA PRO A 88 12.34 -18.56 25.71
C PRO A 88 12.59 -17.64 24.52
N VAL A 89 13.83 -17.19 24.28
CA VAL A 89 14.18 -16.41 23.08
C VAL A 89 14.02 -17.24 21.80
N ALA A 90 14.52 -18.48 21.79
CA ALA A 90 14.34 -19.38 20.66
C ALA A 90 12.87 -19.69 20.41
N LEU A 91 12.08 -19.95 21.46
CA LEU A 91 10.64 -20.18 21.35
C LEU A 91 9.93 -18.96 20.75
N ALA A 92 10.24 -17.76 21.21
CA ALA A 92 9.66 -16.52 20.68
C ALA A 92 9.99 -16.32 19.18
N LEU A 93 11.22 -16.64 18.76
CA LEU A 93 11.61 -16.61 17.34
C LEU A 93 10.88 -17.67 16.51
N ILE A 94 10.70 -18.89 17.04
CA ILE A 94 9.93 -19.95 16.35
C ILE A 94 8.48 -19.51 16.16
N ILE A 95 7.85 -18.95 17.19
CA ILE A 95 6.49 -18.42 17.10
C ILE A 95 6.43 -17.30 16.05
N ALA A 96 7.36 -16.35 16.06
CA ALA A 96 7.42 -15.29 15.04
C ALA A 96 7.57 -15.87 13.62
N ALA A 97 8.44 -16.86 13.43
CA ALA A 97 8.68 -17.51 12.14
C ALA A 97 7.42 -18.20 11.62
N VAL A 98 6.74 -18.99 12.46
CA VAL A 98 5.46 -19.65 12.11
C VAL A 98 4.39 -18.63 11.77
N MET A 99 4.29 -17.53 12.51
CA MET A 99 3.32 -16.48 12.22
C MET A 99 3.61 -15.72 10.92
N LEU A 100 4.90 -15.50 10.59
CA LEU A 100 5.30 -14.92 9.31
C LEU A 100 5.06 -15.88 8.15
N GLU A 101 5.32 -17.17 8.34
CA GLU A 101 5.07 -18.22 7.35
C GLU A 101 3.58 -18.36 7.06
N THR A 102 2.74 -18.45 8.09
CA THR A 102 1.27 -18.52 7.92
C THR A 102 0.74 -17.28 7.22
N LYS A 103 1.23 -16.09 7.58
CA LYS A 103 0.90 -14.86 6.86
C LYS A 103 1.34 -14.89 5.39
N GLY A 104 2.54 -15.41 5.11
CA GLY A 104 3.06 -15.57 3.75
C GLY A 104 2.22 -16.55 2.94
N ALA A 105 1.83 -17.68 3.53
CA ALA A 105 0.97 -18.68 2.92
C ALA A 105 -0.42 -18.13 2.63
N GLU A 106 -1.02 -17.35 3.54
CA GLU A 106 -2.29 -16.67 3.30
C GLU A 106 -2.20 -15.66 2.15
N ALA A 107 -1.12 -14.88 2.08
CA ALA A 107 -0.89 -13.94 0.98
C ALA A 107 -0.69 -14.66 -0.36
N ALA A 108 0.01 -15.80 -0.36
CA ALA A 108 0.19 -16.66 -1.53
C ALA A 108 -1.14 -17.30 -1.96
N ALA A 109 -1.90 -17.86 -1.02
CA ALA A 109 -3.22 -18.43 -1.29
C ALA A 109 -4.21 -17.36 -1.80
N ALA A 110 -4.15 -16.13 -1.29
CA ALA A 110 -4.92 -15.02 -1.85
C ALA A 110 -4.50 -14.75 -3.31
N ALA A 111 -3.20 -14.72 -3.60
CA ALA A 111 -2.66 -14.58 -4.95
C ALA A 111 -3.10 -15.70 -5.91
N GLU A 112 -3.11 -16.94 -5.44
CA GLU A 112 -3.67 -18.10 -6.16
C GLU A 112 -5.19 -17.99 -6.32
N GLY A 113 -5.88 -17.39 -5.35
CA GLY A 113 -7.30 -17.03 -5.38
C GLY A 113 -7.69 -16.03 -6.47
N GLY A 114 -6.77 -15.70 -7.37
CA GLY A 114 -7.08 -15.09 -8.65
C GLY A 114 -6.97 -13.58 -8.70
N TRP A 115 -6.69 -12.86 -7.61
CA TRP A 115 -6.70 -11.39 -7.68
C TRP A 115 -5.68 -10.84 -8.69
N ILE A 116 -4.53 -11.51 -8.88
CA ILE A 116 -3.53 -11.13 -9.90
C ILE A 116 -4.08 -11.41 -11.31
N SER A 117 -4.67 -12.59 -11.50
CA SER A 117 -5.22 -12.98 -12.81
C SER A 117 -6.44 -12.14 -13.18
N ASP A 118 -7.30 -11.80 -12.21
CA ASP A 118 -8.45 -10.92 -12.33
C ASP A 118 -8.03 -9.49 -12.65
N LYS A 119 -7.01 -8.96 -11.96
CA LYS A 119 -6.40 -7.68 -12.31
C LYS A 119 -5.87 -7.69 -13.74
N ALA A 120 -5.14 -8.75 -14.13
CA ALA A 120 -4.65 -8.89 -15.50
C ALA A 120 -5.78 -9.01 -16.54
N ARG A 121 -6.89 -9.66 -16.18
CA ARG A 121 -8.10 -9.79 -17.01
C ARG A 121 -8.77 -8.43 -17.19
N ARG A 122 -8.92 -7.65 -16.11
CA ARG A 122 -9.46 -6.29 -16.12
C ARG A 122 -8.61 -5.34 -16.96
N VAL A 123 -7.29 -5.41 -16.83
CA VAL A 123 -6.37 -4.66 -17.70
C VAL A 123 -6.58 -5.01 -19.17
N LYS A 124 -6.71 -6.31 -19.51
CA LYS A 124 -6.99 -6.73 -20.89
C LYS A 124 -8.34 -6.20 -21.39
N ALA A 125 -9.38 -6.22 -20.54
CA ALA A 125 -10.71 -5.72 -20.88
C ALA A 125 -10.70 -4.20 -21.15
N VAL A 126 -10.13 -3.40 -20.25
CA VAL A 126 -9.98 -1.94 -20.43
C VAL A 126 -9.21 -1.62 -21.72
N VAL A 127 -8.13 -2.36 -22.01
CA VAL A 127 -7.37 -2.20 -23.26
C VAL A 127 -8.22 -2.52 -24.48
N ALA A 128 -9.00 -3.60 -24.44
CA ALA A 128 -9.88 -4.01 -25.54
C ALA A 128 -10.98 -2.98 -25.81
N ASP A 129 -11.56 -2.40 -24.76
CA ASP A 129 -12.62 -1.39 -24.88
C ASP A 129 -12.12 -0.05 -25.40
N LEU A 130 -10.89 0.35 -25.04
CA LEU A 130 -10.32 1.66 -25.39
C LEU A 130 -9.58 1.65 -26.73
N ARG A 131 -8.78 0.62 -27.01
CA ARG A 131 -7.88 0.58 -28.19
C ARG A 131 -8.55 0.93 -29.53
N PRO A 132 -9.72 0.37 -29.90
CA PRO A 132 -10.32 0.66 -31.20
C PRO A 132 -10.89 2.08 -31.33
N ARG A 133 -10.89 2.86 -30.24
CA ARG A 133 -11.57 4.17 -30.15
C ARG A 133 -10.62 5.32 -29.86
N LEU A 134 -9.33 5.03 -29.74
CA LEU A 134 -8.28 6.00 -29.49
C LEU A 134 -7.60 6.37 -30.79
N GLY A 135 -7.55 7.67 -31.08
CA GLY A 135 -6.75 8.24 -32.16
C GLY A 135 -5.37 8.70 -31.69
N PRO A 136 -4.47 9.05 -32.63
CA PRO A 136 -3.19 9.68 -32.29
C PRO A 136 -3.40 10.97 -31.48
N GLY A 137 -2.72 11.07 -30.34
CA GLY A 137 -2.79 12.26 -29.48
C GLY A 137 -3.94 12.26 -28.46
N ASP A 138 -4.86 11.29 -28.51
CA ASP A 138 -5.88 11.14 -27.48
C ASP A 138 -5.26 10.82 -26.12
N THR A 139 -5.84 11.38 -25.07
CA THR A 139 -5.47 11.11 -23.67
C THR A 139 -6.62 10.45 -22.92
N VAL A 140 -6.28 9.66 -21.90
CA VAL A 140 -7.23 8.99 -21.01
C VAL A 140 -6.83 9.28 -19.57
N GLN A 141 -7.77 9.71 -18.73
CA GLN A 141 -7.54 9.81 -17.28
C GLN A 141 -8.08 8.55 -16.62
N VAL A 142 -7.30 7.92 -15.74
CA VAL A 142 -7.79 6.84 -14.87
C VAL A 142 -7.97 7.36 -13.45
N LEU A 143 -9.06 6.97 -12.81
CA LEU A 143 -9.28 7.11 -11.38
C LEU A 143 -9.14 5.71 -10.78
N ASP A 144 -7.89 5.41 -10.43
CA ASP A 144 -7.47 4.09 -9.99
C ASP A 144 -6.59 4.21 -8.74
N THR A 145 -6.89 3.41 -7.72
CA THR A 145 -6.00 3.26 -6.57
C THR A 145 -4.95 2.16 -6.85
N THR A 146 -5.37 0.95 -7.23
CA THR A 146 -4.44 -0.18 -7.51
C THR A 146 -4.99 -1.26 -8.46
N GLU A 147 -6.10 -1.03 -9.15
CA GLU A 147 -6.83 -1.99 -9.98
C GLU A 147 -6.27 -2.16 -11.40
N GLY A 148 -5.29 -1.36 -11.82
CA GLY A 148 -4.50 -1.60 -13.03
C GLY A 148 -4.75 -0.62 -14.17
N GLY A 149 -5.41 0.52 -13.93
CA GLY A 149 -5.63 1.58 -14.93
C GLY A 149 -4.35 2.06 -15.57
N ILE A 150 -3.32 2.37 -14.78
CA ILE A 150 -2.01 2.80 -15.30
C ILE A 150 -1.33 1.71 -16.15
N HIS A 151 -1.50 0.43 -15.80
CA HIS A 151 -1.01 -0.68 -16.62
C HIS A 151 -1.76 -0.78 -17.94
N ALA A 152 -3.07 -0.51 -17.97
CA ALA A 152 -3.83 -0.44 -19.21
C ALA A 152 -3.33 0.73 -20.11
N LEU A 153 -3.10 1.92 -19.53
CA LEU A 153 -2.55 3.05 -20.27
C LEU A 153 -1.17 2.76 -20.88
N LEU A 154 -0.29 2.08 -20.12
CA LEU A 154 1.01 1.63 -20.61
C LEU A 154 0.88 0.71 -21.83
N ARG A 155 -0.07 -0.23 -21.82
CA ARG A 155 -0.33 -1.16 -22.95
C ARG A 155 -0.98 -0.48 -24.15
N LEU A 156 -1.65 0.65 -23.94
CA LEU A 156 -2.25 1.46 -25.00
C LEU A 156 -1.24 2.48 -25.56
N GLY A 157 -0.14 2.76 -24.85
CA GLY A 157 0.79 3.83 -25.21
C GLY A 157 0.19 5.23 -25.03
N VAL A 158 -0.81 5.36 -24.16
CA VAL A 158 -1.57 6.60 -23.93
C VAL A 158 -1.15 7.25 -22.62
N ARG A 159 -1.20 8.59 -22.57
CA ARG A 159 -0.85 9.39 -21.40
C ARG A 159 -2.10 9.98 -20.75
N GLU A 160 -1.97 10.30 -19.47
CA GLU A 160 -2.96 11.09 -18.75
C GLU A 160 -2.76 12.59 -19.02
N PRO A 161 -3.85 13.39 -19.02
CA PRO A 161 -3.76 14.84 -19.16
C PRO A 161 -3.32 15.55 -17.86
N SER A 162 -3.39 14.84 -16.73
CA SER A 162 -3.00 15.31 -15.40
C SER A 162 -1.72 14.62 -14.91
N ARG A 163 -1.17 15.08 -13.79
CA ARG A 163 0.00 14.45 -13.14
C ARG A 163 -0.37 13.34 -12.15
N PHE A 164 -1.64 12.99 -12.03
CA PHE A 164 -2.15 12.16 -10.95
C PHE A 164 -2.34 10.71 -11.40
N LEU A 165 -1.32 9.89 -11.14
CA LEU A 165 -1.36 8.44 -11.45
C LEU A 165 -2.33 7.66 -10.55
N TYR A 166 -2.59 8.16 -9.35
CA TYR A 166 -3.45 7.51 -8.37
C TYR A 166 -4.46 8.47 -7.78
N ASP A 167 -5.66 7.95 -7.51
CA ASP A 167 -6.81 8.75 -7.11
C ASP A 167 -7.03 8.86 -5.60
N PHE A 168 -6.36 8.03 -4.79
CA PHE A 168 -6.50 8.02 -3.34
C PHE A 168 -6.28 9.41 -2.70
N HIS A 169 -5.47 10.25 -3.34
CA HIS A 169 -5.19 11.63 -2.93
C HIS A 169 -6.45 12.50 -2.76
N PHE A 170 -7.53 12.16 -3.46
CA PHE A 170 -8.72 12.99 -3.51
C PHE A 170 -9.81 12.57 -2.52
N PHE A 171 -9.75 11.36 -1.97
CA PHE A 171 -10.89 10.77 -1.25
C PHE A 171 -10.68 10.61 0.26
N HIS A 172 -9.53 11.03 0.79
CA HIS A 172 -9.26 11.09 2.23
C HIS A 172 -9.05 12.53 2.67
N ASP A 173 -9.26 12.82 3.96
CA ASP A 173 -8.99 14.13 4.58
C ASP A 173 -9.50 15.33 3.76
N VAL A 174 -10.70 15.17 3.19
CA VAL A 174 -11.28 16.05 2.14
C VAL A 174 -11.51 17.50 2.60
N THR A 175 -11.51 17.73 3.91
CA THR A 175 -11.66 19.05 4.52
C THR A 175 -10.34 19.83 4.59
N THR A 176 -9.20 19.17 4.38
CA THR A 176 -7.88 19.81 4.46
C THR A 176 -7.60 20.70 3.25
N PRO A 177 -6.89 21.84 3.44
CA PRO A 177 -6.52 22.71 2.32
C PRO A 177 -5.71 22.02 1.23
N VAL A 178 -4.86 21.07 1.60
CA VAL A 178 -4.03 20.31 0.67
C VAL A 178 -4.89 19.46 -0.25
N VAL A 179 -5.81 18.64 0.29
CA VAL A 179 -6.67 17.77 -0.53
C VAL A 179 -7.59 18.59 -1.42
N ARG A 180 -8.14 19.71 -0.91
CA ARG A 180 -8.93 20.64 -1.74
C ARG A 180 -8.11 21.22 -2.89
N GLY A 181 -6.85 21.58 -2.65
CA GLY A 181 -5.93 22.04 -3.69
C GLY A 181 -5.68 20.98 -4.77
N LEU A 182 -5.44 19.73 -4.37
CA LEU A 182 -5.24 18.61 -5.32
C LEU A 182 -6.50 18.31 -6.14
N ARG A 183 -7.68 18.36 -5.52
CA ARG A 183 -8.97 18.23 -6.20
C ARG A 183 -9.16 19.32 -7.25
N ALA A 184 -8.95 20.59 -6.88
CA ALA A 184 -9.04 21.71 -7.81
C ALA A 184 -8.03 21.59 -8.96
N GLU A 185 -6.80 21.16 -8.66
CA GLU A 185 -5.77 20.93 -9.67
C GLU A 185 -6.18 19.87 -10.69
N LEU A 186 -6.72 18.73 -10.24
CA LEU A 186 -7.22 17.68 -11.13
C LEU A 186 -8.30 18.24 -12.06
N VAL A 187 -9.34 18.86 -11.50
CA VAL A 187 -10.46 19.39 -12.28
C VAL A 187 -10.00 20.46 -13.27
N ASN A 188 -9.08 21.33 -12.87
CA ASN A 188 -8.49 22.33 -13.76
C ASN A 188 -7.69 21.68 -14.91
N ALA A 189 -6.91 20.64 -14.63
CA ALA A 189 -6.16 19.91 -15.66
C ALA A 189 -7.09 19.23 -16.66
N LEU A 190 -8.18 18.61 -16.17
CA LEU A 190 -9.19 17.97 -17.02
C LEU A 190 -10.00 18.99 -17.84
N ASN A 191 -10.27 20.17 -17.30
CA ASN A 191 -10.91 21.24 -18.08
C ASN A 191 -9.98 21.84 -19.15
N ALA A 192 -8.69 22.02 -18.82
CA ALA A 192 -7.71 22.60 -19.74
C ALA A 192 -7.34 21.65 -20.89
N ARG A 193 -7.28 20.35 -20.62
CA ARG A 193 -6.99 19.30 -21.59
C ARG A 193 -7.97 18.13 -21.40
N PRO A 194 -9.21 18.25 -21.91
CA PRO A 194 -10.23 17.22 -21.70
C PRO A 194 -9.82 15.90 -22.34
N PRO A 195 -9.64 14.82 -21.57
CA PRO A 195 -9.32 13.53 -22.14
C PRO A 195 -10.49 12.97 -22.95
N ARG A 196 -10.17 12.09 -23.90
CA ARG A 196 -11.19 11.38 -24.69
C ARG A 196 -12.03 10.46 -23.80
N PHE A 197 -11.39 9.84 -22.80
CA PHE A 197 -12.03 8.97 -21.83
C PHE A 197 -11.58 9.25 -20.40
N ILE A 198 -12.50 9.06 -19.46
CA ILE A 198 -12.19 8.96 -18.03
C ILE A 198 -12.62 7.57 -17.58
N VAL A 199 -11.71 6.78 -17.01
CA VAL A 199 -12.00 5.43 -16.51
C VAL A 199 -12.04 5.47 -14.99
N VAL A 200 -13.18 5.11 -14.41
CA VAL A 200 -13.36 5.05 -12.95
C VAL A 200 -13.35 3.58 -12.53
N PHE A 201 -12.35 3.19 -11.75
CA PHE A 201 -12.31 1.85 -11.18
C PHE A 201 -13.16 1.79 -9.92
N GLU A 202 -13.95 0.73 -9.80
CA GLU A 202 -14.88 0.61 -8.67
C GLU A 202 -14.10 0.56 -7.36
N ARG A 203 -13.15 -0.35 -7.18
CA ARG A 203 -12.39 -0.39 -5.91
C ARG A 203 -11.46 0.82 -5.76
N GLY A 204 -11.54 1.47 -4.61
CA GLY A 204 -10.63 2.54 -4.22
C GLY A 204 -10.38 2.59 -2.71
N TRP A 205 -9.62 3.58 -2.29
CA TRP A 205 -9.29 3.86 -0.89
C TRP A 205 -9.68 5.30 -0.55
N PRO A 206 -10.15 5.62 0.69
CA PRO A 206 -10.20 4.79 1.90
C PRO A 206 -11.36 3.80 2.01
N ASP A 207 -12.49 4.09 1.35
CA ASP A 207 -13.65 3.23 1.22
C ASP A 207 -14.30 3.47 -0.15
N GLY A 208 -15.13 2.53 -0.61
CA GLY A 208 -16.08 2.75 -1.71
C GLY A 208 -15.66 2.24 -3.10
N GLY A 209 -16.72 1.94 -3.85
CA GLY A 209 -16.83 1.68 -5.27
C GLY A 209 -16.69 2.94 -6.15
N ALA A 210 -17.27 2.92 -7.36
CA ALA A 210 -17.31 4.08 -8.24
C ALA A 210 -18.09 5.28 -7.64
N GLU A 211 -18.98 5.01 -6.68
CA GLU A 211 -19.72 6.00 -5.90
C GLU A 211 -18.83 6.96 -5.10
N ARG A 212 -17.53 6.65 -4.90
CA ARG A 212 -16.59 7.60 -4.27
C ARG A 212 -16.51 8.93 -5.00
N VAL A 213 -16.80 8.93 -6.30
CA VAL A 213 -16.89 10.15 -7.12
C VAL A 213 -17.96 11.10 -6.60
N ASP A 214 -19.02 10.62 -5.96
CA ASP A 214 -20.07 11.47 -5.39
C ASP A 214 -19.56 12.28 -4.18
N ALA A 215 -18.51 11.82 -3.51
CA ALA A 215 -17.80 12.57 -2.47
C ALA A 215 -16.85 13.65 -3.05
N PHE A 216 -16.79 13.79 -4.38
CA PHE A 216 -16.01 14.79 -5.10
C PHE A 216 -16.93 15.58 -6.07
N PRO A 217 -17.69 16.56 -5.55
CA PRO A 217 -18.75 17.24 -6.30
C PRO A 217 -18.30 17.90 -7.60
N GLU A 218 -17.11 18.50 -7.63
CA GLU A 218 -16.59 19.20 -8.81
C GLU A 218 -16.24 18.22 -9.94
N LEU A 219 -15.68 17.06 -9.59
CA LEU A 219 -15.44 15.98 -10.54
C LEU A 219 -16.76 15.37 -11.02
N ARG A 220 -17.73 15.17 -10.12
CA ARG A 220 -19.06 14.70 -10.48
C ARG A 220 -19.74 15.63 -11.48
N GLN A 221 -19.71 16.93 -11.22
CA GLN A 221 -20.26 17.94 -12.12
C GLN A 221 -19.57 17.94 -13.48
N LEU A 222 -18.24 17.76 -13.52
CA LEU A 222 -17.49 17.63 -14.77
C LEU A 222 -17.95 16.40 -15.57
N LEU A 223 -18.07 15.25 -14.92
CA LEU A 223 -18.51 14.00 -15.57
C LEU A 223 -19.93 14.14 -16.12
N ASP A 224 -20.85 14.73 -15.36
CA ASP A 224 -22.25 14.89 -15.79
C ASP A 224 -22.37 15.85 -17.00
N ARG A 225 -21.60 16.95 -16.98
CA ARG A 225 -21.63 17.99 -18.00
C ARG A 225 -20.92 17.58 -19.30
N ALA A 226 -19.71 17.06 -19.20
CA ALA A 226 -18.81 16.92 -20.34
C ALA A 226 -18.63 15.47 -20.81
N TYR A 227 -19.05 14.49 -19.99
CA TYR A 227 -18.88 13.07 -20.28
C TYR A 227 -20.22 12.31 -20.19
N ARG A 228 -20.24 11.08 -20.69
CA ARG A 228 -21.35 10.14 -20.51
C ARG A 228 -20.80 8.75 -20.17
N PRO A 229 -21.45 7.99 -19.28
CA PRO A 229 -21.16 6.56 -19.12
C PRO A 229 -21.32 5.88 -20.47
N ASP A 230 -20.37 5.01 -20.81
CA ASP A 230 -20.28 4.44 -22.15
C ASP A 230 -20.02 2.93 -22.13
N VAL A 231 -19.09 2.45 -21.28
CA VAL A 231 -18.90 1.02 -21.04
C VAL A 231 -18.85 0.77 -19.54
N THR A 232 -19.59 -0.23 -19.08
CA THR A 232 -19.46 -0.79 -17.72
C THR A 232 -18.87 -2.19 -17.84
N GLY A 233 -17.64 -2.33 -17.38
CA GLY A 233 -16.95 -3.62 -17.32
C GLY A 233 -16.98 -4.21 -15.91
N ASP A 234 -16.30 -5.35 -15.74
CA ASP A 234 -16.13 -5.95 -14.42
C ASP A 234 -15.16 -5.11 -13.57
N GLY A 235 -15.72 -4.27 -12.70
CA GLY A 235 -15.00 -3.44 -11.74
C GLY A 235 -14.44 -2.12 -12.28
N TYR A 236 -15.01 -1.60 -13.39
CA TYR A 236 -14.72 -0.26 -13.91
C TYR A 236 -15.85 0.29 -14.77
N VAL A 237 -15.93 1.62 -14.86
CA VAL A 237 -16.81 2.35 -15.77
C VAL A 237 -15.97 3.30 -16.63
N ILE A 238 -16.17 3.25 -17.95
CA ILE A 238 -15.58 4.18 -18.91
C ILE A 238 -16.60 5.28 -19.20
N HIS A 239 -16.18 6.52 -18.99
CA HIS A 239 -16.89 7.71 -19.38
C HIS A 239 -16.29 8.29 -20.65
N ALA A 240 -17.08 8.38 -21.72
CA ALA A 240 -16.67 8.98 -22.98
C ALA A 240 -16.98 10.47 -22.99
N LYS A 241 -16.05 11.27 -23.53
CA LYS A 241 -16.29 12.70 -23.75
C LYS A 241 -17.48 12.88 -24.70
N ARG A 242 -18.40 13.80 -24.36
CA ARG A 242 -19.54 14.18 -25.22
C ARG A 242 -19.03 14.94 -26.45
N ASP A 243 -19.76 14.84 -27.54
CA ASP A 243 -19.46 15.63 -28.74
C ASP A 243 -19.82 17.10 -28.47
N GLY A 244 -18.86 18.01 -28.70
CA GLY A 244 -19.04 19.46 -28.50
C GLY A 244 -18.75 20.00 -27.09
N SER A 245 -18.20 19.19 -26.18
CA SER A 245 -17.76 19.62 -24.84
C SER A 245 -16.26 19.91 -24.71
#